data_AF-A0A942P646-F1
#
_entry.id   AF-A0A942P646-F1
#
_cell.length_a   1.000
_cell.length_b   1.000
_cell.length_c   1.000
_cell.angle_alpha   90.00
_cell.angle_beta   90.00
_cell.angle_gamma   90.00
#
_symmetry.space_group_name_H-M   'P 1'
#
loop_
_entity.id
_entity.type
_entity.pdbx_description
1 polymer ?
#
loop_
_entity_poly.entity_id
_entity_poly.type
_entity_poly.pdbx_seq_one_letter_code
_entity_poly.pdbx_strand_id
1 'polypeptide(L)'
;MAAKIKSKIKTVNRLILNEFTFLESIYDYKPESNSKSDSLFIESLEVTYTNTIKKRSVRISYFMGLAYDELKFTFNASIYRMPYSDSEDFFSLNNYLGSINKNYSTSLINHFDKNEAVIILRKIANSLKDHASQILNGEVWLRNYYPRKD
;
A
#
# COMPACT_ATOMS: atom_id res chain seq x y z
N MET A 1 0.46 -26.20 7.01
CA MET A 1 0.25 -25.06 6.07
C MET A 1 -0.04 -23.76 6.83
N ALA A 2 -1.09 -23.69 7.64
CA ALA A 2 -1.49 -22.49 8.39
C ALA A 2 -0.40 -21.82 9.27
N ALA A 3 0.47 -22.60 9.93
CA ALA A 3 1.56 -22.05 10.75
C ALA A 3 2.64 -21.32 9.92
N LYS A 4 2.96 -21.84 8.73
CA LYS A 4 3.90 -21.19 7.79
C LYS A 4 3.31 -19.87 7.25
N ILE A 5 2.00 -19.84 7.02
CA ILE A 5 1.25 -18.65 6.57
C ILE A 5 1.25 -17.56 7.65
N LYS A 6 0.90 -17.90 8.90
CA LYS A 6 0.93 -16.95 10.03
C LYS A 6 2.31 -16.31 10.24
N SER A 7 3.38 -17.09 10.07
CA SER A 7 4.76 -16.58 10.15
C SER A 7 5.09 -15.57 9.05
N LYS A 8 4.62 -15.82 7.81
CA LYS A 8 4.78 -14.88 6.68
C LYS A 8 4.01 -13.58 6.90
N ILE A 9 2.74 -13.67 7.34
CA ILE A 9 1.91 -12.50 7.68
C ILE A 9 2.61 -11.62 8.71
N LYS A 10 3.13 -12.20 9.80
CA LYS A 10 3.87 -11.45 10.83
C LYS A 10 5.13 -10.78 10.27
N THR A 11 5.84 -11.47 9.37
CA THR A 11 7.04 -10.94 8.72
C THR A 11 6.70 -9.74 7.85
N VAL A 12 5.74 -9.88 6.94
CA VAL A 12 5.32 -8.80 6.02
C VAL A 12 4.77 -7.60 6.78
N ASN A 13 3.94 -7.82 7.82
CA ASN A 13 3.45 -6.75 8.69
C ASN A 13 4.60 -5.93 9.28
N ARG A 14 5.63 -6.60 9.82
CA ARG A 14 6.80 -5.92 10.40
C ARG A 14 7.57 -5.13 9.34
N LEU A 15 7.71 -5.67 8.12
CA LEU A 15 8.38 -4.94 7.04
C LEU A 15 7.62 -3.67 6.65
N ILE A 16 6.29 -3.76 6.50
CA ILE A 16 5.45 -2.59 6.20
C ILE A 16 5.56 -1.55 7.32
N LEU A 17 5.35 -1.95 8.58
CA LEU A 17 5.45 -1.03 9.72
C LEU A 17 6.80 -0.30 9.75
N ASN A 18 7.89 -1.01 9.51
CA ASN A 18 9.23 -0.43 9.50
C ASN A 18 9.43 0.56 8.35
N GLU A 19 9.11 0.20 7.12
CA GLU A 19 9.36 1.08 5.96
C GLU A 19 8.39 2.27 5.91
N PHE A 20 7.22 2.16 6.54
CA PHE A 20 6.19 3.21 6.59
C PHE A 20 6.11 3.95 7.94
N THR A 21 7.05 3.74 8.86
CA THR A 21 7.13 4.47 10.16
C THR A 21 7.15 6.00 9.98
N PHE A 22 7.60 6.50 8.83
CA PHE A 22 7.60 7.93 8.52
C PHE A 22 6.18 8.55 8.48
N LEU A 23 5.14 7.75 8.21
CA LEU A 23 3.75 8.23 8.22
C LEU A 23 3.34 8.68 9.63
N GLU A 24 3.82 7.97 10.65
CA GLU A 24 3.65 8.34 12.06
C GLU A 24 4.57 9.52 12.41
N SER A 25 5.88 9.37 12.17
CA SER A 25 6.88 10.31 12.70
C SER A 25 6.91 11.68 12.03
N ILE A 26 6.49 11.77 10.76
CA ILE A 26 6.54 13.01 9.97
C ILE A 26 5.14 13.57 9.71
N TYR A 27 4.14 12.71 9.54
CA TYR A 27 2.82 13.11 9.02
C TYR A 27 1.66 12.91 9.99
N ASP A 28 1.90 12.46 11.22
CA ASP A 28 0.91 12.25 12.28
C ASP A 28 -0.26 11.33 11.84
N TYR A 29 0.04 10.34 11.00
CA TYR A 29 -0.90 9.27 10.73
C TYR A 29 -0.75 8.18 11.79
N LYS A 30 -1.86 7.62 12.26
CA LYS A 30 -1.89 6.54 13.25
C LYS A 30 -2.20 5.21 12.58
N PRO A 31 -1.45 4.13 12.85
CA PRO A 31 -1.76 2.83 12.29
C PRO A 31 -3.05 2.28 12.92
N GLU A 32 -4.02 1.91 12.08
CA GLU A 32 -5.18 1.12 12.43
C GLU A 32 -4.95 -0.33 11.99
N SER A 33 -4.98 -1.23 12.97
CA SER A 33 -4.78 -2.67 12.76
C SER A 33 -6.06 -3.31 12.21
N ASN A 34 -6.21 -3.33 10.89
CA ASN A 34 -7.27 -4.07 10.19
C ASN A 34 -6.68 -5.33 9.55
N SER A 35 -6.55 -6.42 10.31
CA SER A 35 -6.20 -7.71 9.73
C SER A 35 -7.43 -8.33 9.06
N LYS A 36 -7.65 -8.06 7.78
CA LYS A 36 -8.58 -8.84 6.95
C LYS A 36 -7.85 -10.03 6.34
N SER A 37 -8.08 -11.22 6.88
CA SER A 37 -7.70 -12.48 6.24
C SER A 37 -8.88 -12.97 5.41
N ASP A 38 -8.78 -12.87 4.09
CA ASP A 38 -9.76 -13.50 3.20
C ASP A 38 -9.21 -14.81 2.64
N SER A 39 -10.08 -15.78 2.37
CA SER A 39 -9.74 -17.06 1.73
C SER A 39 -10.50 -17.19 0.42
N LEU A 40 -9.87 -17.58 -0.70
CA LEU A 40 -9.77 -19.01 -1.00
C LEU A 40 -8.50 -19.44 -1.77
N PHE A 41 -7.69 -18.55 -2.33
CA PHE A 41 -6.42 -18.94 -3.00
C PHE A 41 -5.33 -17.87 -2.87
N ILE A 42 -5.59 -16.85 -2.06
CA ILE A 42 -4.85 -15.59 -2.03
C ILE A 42 -4.63 -15.18 -0.56
N GLU A 43 -3.40 -14.90 -0.16
CA GLU A 43 -3.12 -14.26 1.14
C GLU A 43 -3.08 -12.74 0.95
N SER A 44 -3.97 -12.01 1.61
CA SER A 44 -3.94 -10.56 1.67
C SER A 44 -3.55 -10.07 3.06
N LEU A 45 -2.78 -8.99 3.11
CA LEU A 45 -2.46 -8.28 4.34
C LEU A 45 -2.65 -6.79 4.11
N GLU A 46 -3.24 -6.11 5.09
CA GLU A 46 -3.56 -4.68 5.02
C GLU A 46 -3.04 -3.99 6.28
N VAL A 47 -2.30 -2.90 6.10
CA VAL A 47 -1.99 -1.94 7.16
C VAL A 47 -2.56 -0.60 6.73
N THR A 48 -3.43 -0.06 7.56
CA THR A 48 -4.06 1.23 7.31
C THR A 48 -3.48 2.26 8.27
N TYR A 49 -3.15 3.44 7.76
CA TYR A 49 -2.68 4.58 8.54
C TYR A 49 -3.72 5.68 8.38
N THR A 50 -4.28 6.21 9.47
CA THR A 50 -5.32 7.24 9.42
C THR A 50 -4.83 8.56 10.01
N ASN A 51 -5.15 9.66 9.35
CA ASN A 51 -4.99 11.00 9.89
C ASN A 51 -6.39 11.65 9.90
N THR A 52 -6.97 11.76 11.09
CA THR A 52 -8.33 12.28 11.29
C THR A 52 -8.42 13.79 11.05
N ILE A 53 -7.35 14.53 11.33
CA ILE A 53 -7.27 15.98 11.09
C ILE A 53 -7.37 16.26 9.60
N LYS A 54 -6.60 15.53 8.78
CA LYS A 54 -6.58 15.64 7.32
C LYS A 54 -7.69 14.82 6.64
N LYS A 55 -8.45 14.03 7.41
CA LYS A 55 -9.43 13.02 6.97
C LYS A 55 -8.91 12.13 5.84
N ARG A 56 -7.77 11.47 6.06
CA ARG A 56 -7.11 10.62 5.07
C ARG A 56 -6.72 9.28 5.66
N SER A 57 -6.69 8.28 4.81
CA SER A 57 -6.23 6.93 5.11
C SER A 57 -5.22 6.48 4.06
N VAL A 58 -4.03 6.06 4.48
CA VAL A 58 -3.04 5.41 3.62
C VAL A 58 -3.11 3.91 3.90
N ARG A 59 -3.47 3.15 2.88
CA ARG A 59 -3.55 1.69 2.93
C ARG A 59 -2.36 1.09 2.21
N ILE A 60 -1.56 0.32 2.93
CA ILE A 60 -0.47 -0.48 2.37
C ILE A 60 -0.90 -1.94 2.44
N SER A 61 -0.97 -2.60 1.30
CA SER A 61 -1.40 -3.98 1.21
C SER A 61 -0.39 -4.88 0.51
N TYR A 62 -0.48 -6.16 0.84
CA TYR A 62 0.23 -7.25 0.21
C TYR A 62 -0.79 -8.27 -0.28
N PHE A 63 -0.56 -8.82 -1.46
CA PHE A 63 -1.37 -9.84 -2.10
C PHE A 63 -0.46 -10.97 -2.58
N MET A 64 -0.72 -12.19 -2.13
CA MET A 64 -0.11 -13.40 -2.66
C MET A 64 -1.13 -14.09 -3.57
N GLY A 65 -0.78 -14.40 -4.81
CA GLY A 65 -1.63 -15.16 -5.71
C GLY A 65 -0.81 -16.01 -6.67
N LEU A 66 -1.49 -16.74 -7.55
CA LEU A 66 -0.85 -17.48 -8.64
C LEU A 66 -0.91 -16.67 -9.92
N ALA A 67 0.21 -16.62 -10.65
CA ALA A 67 0.28 -16.07 -11.99
C ALA A 67 1.13 -17.02 -12.85
N TYR A 68 0.53 -17.60 -13.90
CA TYR A 68 1.19 -18.58 -14.77
C TYR A 68 1.84 -19.75 -14.00
N ASP A 69 1.11 -20.34 -13.04
CA ASP A 69 1.56 -21.41 -12.13
C ASP A 69 2.72 -21.04 -11.19
N GLU A 70 3.19 -19.79 -11.21
CA GLU A 70 4.16 -19.26 -10.26
C GLU A 70 3.48 -18.51 -9.12
N LEU A 71 4.04 -18.64 -7.92
CA LEU A 71 3.60 -17.87 -6.77
C LEU A 71 4.09 -16.42 -6.94
N LYS A 72 3.14 -15.49 -6.98
CA LYS A 72 3.38 -14.05 -7.13
C LYS A 72 2.97 -13.30 -5.88
N PHE A 73 3.83 -12.39 -5.45
CA PHE A 73 3.60 -11.48 -4.33
C PHE A 73 3.52 -10.06 -4.85
N THR A 74 2.46 -9.32 -4.54
CA THR A 74 2.24 -7.96 -5.03
C THR A 74 2.03 -7.02 -3.86
N PHE A 75 2.80 -5.94 -3.81
CA PHE A 75 2.66 -4.89 -2.81
C PHE A 75 1.92 -3.70 -3.41
N ASN A 76 0.93 -3.17 -2.70
CA ASN A 76 0.15 -2.04 -3.15
C ASN A 76 0.10 -0.96 -2.09
N ALA A 77 0.03 0.29 -2.54
CA ALA A 77 -0.24 1.43 -1.70
C ALA A 77 -1.38 2.25 -2.32
N SER A 78 -2.33 2.67 -1.50
CA SER A 78 -3.50 3.45 -1.89
C SER A 78 -3.81 4.49 -0.83
N ILE A 79 -4.35 5.64 -1.24
CA ILE A 79 -4.69 6.74 -0.34
C ILE A 79 -6.17 7.06 -0.52
N TYR A 80 -6.92 7.01 0.56
CA TYR A 80 -8.35 7.27 0.60
C TYR A 80 -8.61 8.55 1.37
N ARG A 81 -9.61 9.33 0.95
CA ARG A 81 -10.21 10.33 1.83
C ARG A 81 -11.25 9.66 2.71
N MET A 82 -11.18 9.91 4.01
CA MET A 82 -12.22 9.52 4.96
C MET A 82 -13.30 10.62 4.94
N PRO A 83 -14.58 10.28 5.07
CA PRO A 83 -15.64 11.01 4.39
C PRO A 83 -15.77 12.49 4.82
N TYR A 84 -15.89 13.37 3.82
CA TYR A 84 -16.44 14.72 3.99
C TYR A 84 -17.92 14.81 3.56
N SER A 85 -18.41 13.87 2.75
CA SER A 85 -19.77 13.84 2.19
C SER A 85 -20.00 12.52 1.44
N ASP A 86 -21.24 12.27 1.00
CA ASP A 86 -21.75 11.07 0.30
C ASP A 86 -21.11 10.75 -1.08
N SER A 87 -19.83 11.07 -1.29
CA SER A 87 -19.09 10.82 -2.53
C SER A 87 -17.76 10.14 -2.25
N GLU A 88 -17.55 8.95 -2.83
CA GLU A 88 -16.31 8.19 -2.73
C GLU A 88 -15.18 8.87 -3.52
N ASP A 89 -14.20 9.45 -2.81
CA ASP A 89 -13.07 10.16 -3.40
C ASP A 89 -11.79 9.33 -3.19
N PHE A 90 -11.34 8.62 -4.24
CA PHE A 90 -10.29 7.59 -4.21
C PHE A 90 -9.02 8.02 -4.95
N PHE A 91 -7.83 7.84 -4.34
CA PHE A 91 -6.54 8.02 -5.01
C PHE A 91 -5.69 6.73 -4.97
N SER A 92 -5.46 6.14 -6.13
CA SER A 92 -4.52 5.02 -6.28
C SER A 92 -3.10 5.55 -6.47
N LEU A 93 -2.26 5.47 -5.43
CA LEU A 93 -0.84 5.83 -5.52
C LEU A 93 -0.15 5.01 -6.62
N ASN A 94 -0.45 3.72 -6.73
CA ASN A 94 0.14 2.88 -7.78
C ASN A 94 -0.22 3.36 -9.20
N ASN A 95 -1.47 3.78 -9.45
CA ASN A 95 -1.86 4.30 -10.77
C ASN A 95 -1.18 5.63 -11.07
N TYR A 96 -1.00 6.47 -10.06
CA TYR A 96 -0.26 7.71 -10.20
C TYR A 96 1.23 7.46 -10.47
N LEU A 97 1.87 6.55 -9.74
CA LEU A 97 3.27 6.19 -9.96
C LEU A 97 3.47 5.56 -11.35
N GLY A 98 2.51 4.76 -11.81
CA GLY A 98 2.46 4.23 -13.18
C GLY A 98 2.34 5.32 -14.25
N SER A 99 1.53 6.37 -14.02
CA SER A 99 1.36 7.45 -15.01
C SER A 99 2.54 8.40 -15.10
N ILE A 100 3.34 8.56 -14.03
CA ILE A 100 4.60 9.30 -14.07
C ILE A 100 5.79 8.44 -14.52
N ASN A 101 5.53 7.29 -15.14
CA ASN A 101 6.50 6.38 -15.74
C ASN A 101 7.63 5.94 -14.80
N LYS A 102 7.33 5.87 -13.49
CA LYS A 102 8.20 5.28 -12.49
C LYS A 102 7.99 3.76 -12.48
N ASN A 103 8.47 3.09 -13.53
CA ASN A 103 8.40 1.64 -13.69
C ASN A 103 9.32 0.92 -12.69
N TYR A 104 8.87 0.75 -11.45
CA TYR A 104 9.42 -0.28 -10.57
C TYR A 104 8.37 -1.35 -10.32
N SER A 105 8.80 -2.61 -10.47
CA SER A 105 7.97 -3.76 -10.13
C SER A 105 7.53 -3.64 -8.67
N THR A 106 6.22 -3.70 -8.46
CA THR A 106 5.62 -3.90 -7.15
C THR A 106 5.42 -5.38 -6.82
N SER A 107 5.91 -6.26 -7.71
CA SER A 107 5.70 -7.70 -7.65
C SER A 107 7.01 -8.48 -7.49
N LEU A 108 6.95 -9.57 -6.72
CA LEU A 108 7.96 -10.64 -6.64
C LEU A 108 7.36 -11.90 -7.26
N ILE A 109 8.18 -12.67 -7.96
CA ILE A 109 7.80 -13.94 -8.57
C ILE A 109 8.70 -15.02 -7.97
N ASN A 110 8.12 -16.19 -7.69
CA ASN A 110 8.79 -17.28 -6.98
C ASN A 110 9.09 -16.92 -5.52
N HIS A 111 9.61 -17.89 -4.74
CA HIS A 111 9.80 -17.84 -3.26
C HIS A 111 9.91 -16.44 -2.63
N PHE A 112 9.24 -16.23 -1.49
CA PHE A 112 9.29 -14.95 -0.77
C PHE A 112 10.71 -14.60 -0.31
N ASP A 113 11.38 -13.67 -0.99
CA ASP A 113 12.64 -13.06 -0.57
C ASP A 113 12.35 -11.81 0.28
N LYS A 114 12.83 -11.83 1.52
CA LYS A 114 12.67 -10.74 2.48
C LYS A 114 13.41 -9.46 2.05
N ASN A 115 14.60 -9.58 1.49
CA ASN A 115 15.41 -8.43 1.07
C ASN A 115 14.79 -7.75 -0.15
N GLU A 116 14.28 -8.54 -1.11
CA GLU A 116 13.57 -7.99 -2.26
C GLU A 116 12.25 -7.32 -1.83
N ALA A 117 11.50 -7.93 -0.91
CA ALA A 117 10.31 -7.32 -0.33
C ALA A 117 10.61 -5.96 0.34
N VAL A 118 11.72 -5.86 1.09
CA VAL A 118 12.19 -4.60 1.68
C VAL A 118 12.50 -3.56 0.60
N ILE A 119 13.18 -3.94 -0.47
CA ILE A 119 13.52 -3.03 -1.58
C ILE A 119 12.24 -2.49 -2.24
N ILE A 120 11.24 -3.34 -2.49
CA ILE A 120 9.96 -2.92 -3.05
C ILE A 120 9.24 -1.96 -2.09
N LEU A 121 9.08 -2.35 -0.83
CA LEU A 121 8.40 -1.51 0.18
C LEU A 121 9.09 -0.16 0.35
N ARG A 122 10.43 -0.13 0.38
CA ARG A 122 11.20 1.11 0.47
C ARG A 122 11.01 2.00 -0.74
N LYS A 123 10.94 1.42 -1.96
CA LYS A 123 10.64 2.19 -3.17
C LYS A 123 9.25 2.80 -3.13
N ILE A 124 8.25 2.06 -2.66
CA ILE A 124 6.88 2.58 -2.48
C ILE A 124 6.89 3.70 -1.43
N ALA A 125 7.53 3.48 -0.28
CA ALA A 125 7.64 4.46 0.80
C ALA A 125 8.33 5.76 0.35
N ASN A 126 9.46 5.66 -0.35
CA ASN A 126 10.15 6.84 -0.88
C ASN A 126 9.32 7.55 -1.95
N SER A 127 8.62 6.82 -2.80
CA SER A 127 7.74 7.44 -3.81
C SER A 127 6.56 8.17 -3.16
N LEU A 128 6.03 7.62 -2.06
CA LEU A 128 5.04 8.29 -1.22
C LEU A 128 5.60 9.55 -0.56
N LYS A 129 6.86 9.55 -0.10
CA LYS A 129 7.55 10.74 0.43
C LYS A 129 7.86 11.79 -0.64
N ASP A 130 8.17 11.38 -1.86
CA ASP A 130 8.65 12.31 -2.89
C ASP A 130 7.49 12.93 -3.66
N HIS A 131 6.53 12.10 -4.08
CA HIS A 131 5.51 12.52 -5.06
C HIS A 131 4.11 12.64 -4.48
N ALA A 132 3.76 11.75 -3.56
CA ALA A 132 2.49 11.86 -2.85
C ALA A 132 2.62 12.64 -1.55
N SER A 133 3.80 13.19 -1.22
CA SER A 133 3.93 14.10 -0.07
C SER A 133 3.12 15.36 -0.24
N GLN A 134 2.90 15.86 -1.46
CA GLN A 134 1.98 16.97 -1.68
C GLN A 134 0.54 16.60 -1.28
N ILE A 135 0.14 15.35 -1.48
CA ILE A 135 -1.18 14.81 -1.06
C ILE A 135 -1.21 14.56 0.45
N LEU A 136 -0.08 14.16 1.05
CA LEU A 136 0.03 13.94 2.50
C LEU A 136 0.18 15.26 3.28
N ASN A 137 0.85 16.27 2.73
CA ASN A 137 1.18 17.57 3.34
C ASN A 137 0.16 18.65 3.02
N GLY A 138 -0.38 18.66 1.82
CA GLY A 138 -1.24 19.73 1.31
C GLY A 138 -2.71 19.33 1.22
N GLU A 139 -3.54 20.34 1.02
CA GLU A 139 -4.99 20.22 0.71
C GLU A 139 -5.23 19.91 -0.78
N VAL A 140 -4.16 19.80 -1.57
CA VAL A 140 -4.23 19.57 -3.00
C VAL A 140 -4.62 18.12 -3.26
N TRP A 141 -5.89 17.92 -3.61
CA TRP A 141 -6.24 16.79 -4.45
C TRP A 141 -5.79 17.08 -5.87
N LEU A 142 -5.28 16.07 -6.56
CA LEU A 142 -5.37 16.06 -8.00
C LEU A 142 -6.85 15.91 -8.36
N ARG A 143 -7.57 17.03 -8.44
CA ARG A 143 -8.95 17.05 -8.95
C ARG A 143 -8.94 16.37 -10.33
N ASN A 144 -9.84 15.42 -10.53
CA ASN A 144 -10.07 14.68 -11.78
C ASN A 144 -9.10 13.54 -12.14
N TYR A 145 -8.35 12.94 -11.19
CA TYR A 145 -7.62 11.71 -11.52
C TYR A 145 -8.52 10.46 -11.45
N TYR A 146 -9.45 10.37 -12.39
CA TYR A 146 -9.95 9.08 -12.86
C TYR A 146 -8.89 8.54 -13.84
N PRO A 147 -8.45 7.27 -13.77
CA PRO A 147 -7.92 6.66 -14.97
C PRO A 147 -9.06 6.72 -15.99
N ARG A 148 -9.00 7.66 -16.92
CA ARG A 148 -9.78 7.56 -18.15
C ARG A 148 -9.34 6.25 -18.78
N LYS A 149 -10.22 5.25 -18.68
CA LYS A 149 -10.19 4.11 -19.59
C LYS A 149 -10.61 4.67 -20.94
N ASP A 150 -9.62 5.16 -21.66
CA ASP A 150 -9.68 5.24 -23.11
C ASP A 150 -9.18 3.88 -23.64
#